data_AF-W1YN98-F1
#
_entry.id   AF-W1YN98-F1
#
_cell.length_a   1.000
_cell.length_b   1.000
_cell.length_c   1.000
_cell.angle_alpha   90.00
_cell.angle_beta   90.00
_cell.angle_gamma   90.00
#
_symmetry.space_group_name_H-M   'P 1'
#
loop_
_entity.id
_entity.type
_entity.pdbx_description
1 polymer ?
#
loop_
_entity_poly.entity_id
_entity_poly.type
_entity_poly.pdbx_seq_one_letter_code
_entity_poly.pdbx_strand_id
1 'polypeptide(L)'
;SMDNMLELLLAGGMDIIRAMRLLVPPAWQNNPDMDPELRAFFDFNSMHMEPWDGPAGIVMSDGRFAACNLDRNGLRPARYVITKDKLITCASEVGIWDYQPDEVVEKGRVGPGELMVIDTRSGRIL
;
A
#
# COMPACT_ATOMS: atom_id res chain seq x y z
N SER A 1 2.89 -10.32 -16.14
CA SER A 1 3.01 -10.35 -14.67
C SER A 1 2.58 -9.00 -14.13
N MET A 2 2.21 -8.89 -12.84
CA MET A 2 1.67 -7.66 -12.22
C MET A 2 2.66 -6.50 -12.28
N ASP A 3 3.95 -6.77 -12.08
CA ASP A 3 5.06 -5.84 -12.24
C ASP A 3 5.07 -5.18 -13.63
N ASN A 4 5.03 -5.96 -14.72
CA ASN A 4 4.93 -5.39 -16.08
C ASN A 4 3.74 -4.45 -16.26
N MET A 5 2.58 -4.77 -15.67
CA MET A 5 1.39 -3.93 -15.80
C MET A 5 1.55 -2.63 -15.00
N LEU A 6 2.11 -2.72 -13.80
CA LEU A 6 2.45 -1.55 -12.98
C LEU A 6 3.45 -0.65 -13.73
N GLU A 7 4.53 -1.22 -14.27
CA GLU A 7 5.52 -0.49 -15.06
C GLU A 7 4.91 0.19 -16.28
N LEU A 8 3.98 -0.47 -16.98
CA LEU A 8 3.27 0.12 -18.11
C LEU A 8 2.44 1.35 -17.68
N LEU A 9 1.73 1.28 -16.56
CA LEU A 9 0.94 2.40 -16.03
C LEU A 9 1.86 3.57 -15.61
N LEU A 10 2.98 3.27 -14.95
CA LEU A 10 3.97 4.27 -14.56
C LEU A 10 4.60 4.95 -15.79
N ALA A 11 4.99 4.17 -16.80
CA ALA A 11 5.53 4.69 -18.07
C ALA A 11 4.48 5.53 -18.83
N GLY A 12 3.18 5.22 -18.66
CA GLY A 12 2.06 6.01 -19.15
C GLY A 12 1.81 7.32 -18.39
N GLY A 13 2.61 7.63 -17.36
CA GLY A 13 2.52 8.87 -16.59
C GLY A 13 1.63 8.81 -15.35
N MET A 14 1.14 7.62 -14.97
CA MET A 14 0.41 7.45 -13.71
C MET A 14 1.39 7.41 -12.53
N ASP A 15 1.05 8.03 -11.41
CA ASP A 15 1.83 7.86 -10.18
C ASP A 15 1.60 6.47 -9.56
N ILE A 16 2.58 5.99 -8.78
CA ILE A 16 2.55 4.64 -8.20
C ILE A 16 1.37 4.40 -7.27
N ILE A 17 0.90 5.44 -6.57
CA ILE A 17 -0.23 5.33 -5.64
C ILE A 17 -1.50 5.08 -6.45
N ARG A 18 -1.76 5.91 -7.45
CA ARG A 18 -2.92 5.77 -8.33
C ARG A 18 -2.89 4.47 -9.12
N ALA A 19 -1.73 4.07 -9.65
CA ALA A 19 -1.58 2.81 -10.39
C ALA A 19 -1.93 1.60 -9.52
N MET A 20 -1.48 1.59 -8.27
CA MET A 20 -1.83 0.53 -7.33
C MET A 20 -3.28 0.55 -6.91
N ARG A 21 -3.89 1.73 -6.75
CA ARG A 21 -5.34 1.84 -6.49
C ARG A 21 -6.19 1.35 -7.68
N LEU A 22 -5.66 1.42 -8.90
CA LEU A 22 -6.31 0.86 -10.09
C LEU A 22 -6.21 -0.68 -10.11
N LEU A 23 -5.00 -1.22 -9.87
CA LEU A 23 -4.74 -2.66 -9.96
C LEU A 23 -5.33 -3.44 -8.78
N VAL A 24 -5.14 -2.94 -7.55
CA VAL A 24 -5.57 -3.59 -6.30
C VAL A 24 -6.43 -2.61 -5.48
N PRO A 25 -7.66 -2.31 -5.93
CA PRO A 25 -8.55 -1.42 -5.19
C PRO A 25 -9.06 -2.08 -3.90
N PRO A 26 -9.27 -1.31 -2.82
CA PRO A 26 -9.89 -1.80 -1.59
C PRO A 26 -11.33 -2.25 -1.84
N ALA A 27 -11.94 -2.92 -0.87
CA ALA A 27 -13.39 -3.20 -0.92
C ALA A 27 -14.18 -1.88 -0.79
N TRP A 28 -14.63 -1.33 -1.92
CA TRP A 28 -15.21 0.02 -1.98
C TRP A 28 -16.72 0.04 -2.20
N GLN A 29 -17.30 -0.93 -2.89
CA GLN A 29 -18.73 -0.90 -3.28
C GLN A 29 -19.67 -0.76 -2.07
N ASN A 30 -19.39 -1.51 -1.00
CA ASN A 30 -20.28 -1.60 0.18
C ASN A 30 -19.75 -0.83 1.40
N ASN A 31 -18.79 0.08 1.24
CA ASN A 31 -18.24 0.85 2.36
C ASN A 31 -19.05 2.13 2.60
N PRO A 32 -19.98 2.21 3.58
CA PRO A 32 -20.84 3.37 3.76
C PRO A 32 -20.08 4.65 4.13
N ASP A 33 -18.90 4.51 4.73
CA ASP A 33 -18.09 5.61 5.24
C ASP A 33 -17.09 6.15 4.20
N MET A 34 -17.10 5.59 2.98
CA MET A 34 -16.21 6.04 1.92
C MET A 34 -16.64 7.40 1.35
N ASP A 35 -15.67 8.31 1.25
CA ASP A 35 -15.83 9.60 0.60
C ASP A 35 -16.44 9.46 -0.82
N PRO A 36 -17.45 10.27 -1.18
CA PRO A 36 -18.12 10.16 -2.47
C PRO A 36 -17.22 10.38 -3.69
N GLU A 37 -16.23 11.27 -3.62
CA GLU A 37 -15.29 11.50 -4.73
C GLU A 37 -14.38 10.29 -4.91
N LEU A 38 -13.90 9.71 -3.79
CA LEU A 38 -13.10 8.50 -3.83
C LEU A 38 -13.91 7.30 -4.36
N ARG A 39 -15.18 7.19 -3.99
CA ARG A 39 -16.09 6.18 -4.55
C ARG A 39 -16.25 6.37 -6.06
N ALA A 40 -16.50 7.60 -6.52
CA ALA A 40 -16.64 7.91 -7.94
C ALA A 40 -15.36 7.58 -8.72
N PHE A 41 -14.18 7.82 -8.12
CA PHE A 41 -12.91 7.39 -8.68
C PHE A 41 -12.86 5.86 -8.88
N PHE A 42 -13.21 5.07 -7.87
CA PHE A 42 -13.19 3.60 -8.01
C PHE A 42 -14.25 3.09 -8.98
N ASP A 43 -15.45 3.67 -8.97
CA ASP A 43 -16.54 3.31 -9.88
C ASP A 43 -16.14 3.52 -11.34
N PHE A 44 -15.60 4.70 -11.67
CA PHE A 44 -15.09 5.00 -13.01
C PHE A 44 -14.01 4.00 -13.45
N ASN A 45 -13.01 3.76 -12.60
CA ASN A 45 -11.88 2.91 -12.97
C ASN A 45 -12.24 1.42 -13.04
N SER A 46 -13.27 0.98 -12.30
CA SER A 46 -13.74 -0.42 -12.33
C SER A 46 -14.28 -0.85 -13.70
N MET A 47 -14.72 0.11 -14.52
CA MET A 47 -15.15 -0.14 -15.90
C MET A 47 -13.97 -0.34 -16.88
N HIS A 48 -12.75 0.00 -16.47
CA HIS A 48 -11.56 0.03 -17.32
C HIS A 48 -10.50 -1.00 -16.94
N MET A 49 -10.54 -1.50 -15.70
CA MET A 49 -9.58 -2.46 -15.15
C MET A 49 -10.30 -3.40 -14.19
N GLU A 50 -10.31 -4.70 -14.47
CA GLU A 50 -10.72 -5.64 -13.43
C GLU A 50 -9.71 -5.63 -12.26
N PRO A 51 -10.18 -5.75 -11.01
CA PRO A 51 -9.27 -5.90 -9.88
C PRO A 51 -8.39 -7.15 -10.03
N TRP A 52 -7.10 -6.99 -9.80
CA TRP A 52 -6.15 -8.10 -9.72
C TRP A 52 -6.25 -8.73 -8.34
N ASP A 53 -7.26 -9.58 -8.16
CA ASP A 53 -7.61 -10.17 -6.88
C ASP A 53 -6.77 -11.42 -6.53
N GLY A 54 -6.71 -11.74 -5.24
CA GLY A 54 -5.96 -12.86 -4.68
C GLY A 54 -5.12 -12.45 -3.46
N PRO A 55 -4.64 -13.43 -2.64
CA PRO A 55 -3.84 -13.11 -1.47
C PRO A 55 -2.54 -12.39 -1.83
N ALA A 56 -2.42 -11.11 -1.48
CA ALA A 56 -1.28 -10.29 -1.86
C ALA A 56 -0.86 -9.34 -0.75
N GLY A 57 0.43 -9.36 -0.45
CA GLY A 57 1.12 -8.30 0.27
C GLY A 57 2.25 -7.80 -0.61
N ILE A 58 2.11 -6.58 -1.12
CA ILE A 58 2.94 -6.03 -2.18
C ILE A 58 3.80 -4.93 -1.57
N VAL A 59 5.12 -5.11 -1.62
CA VAL A 59 6.09 -4.06 -1.27
C VAL A 59 6.69 -3.54 -2.56
N MET A 60 6.74 -2.22 -2.71
CA MET A 60 7.13 -1.58 -3.96
C MET A 60 7.80 -0.23 -3.70
N SER A 61 8.57 0.23 -4.69
CA SER A 61 9.14 1.57 -4.69
C SER A 61 9.40 2.04 -6.12
N ASP A 62 9.19 3.34 -6.36
CA ASP A 62 9.59 4.04 -7.60
C ASP A 62 10.81 4.96 -7.37
N GLY A 63 11.49 4.81 -6.22
CA GLY A 63 12.61 5.67 -5.79
C GLY A 63 12.18 6.93 -5.05
N ARG A 64 10.97 7.46 -5.28
CA ARG A 64 10.40 8.59 -4.52
C ARG A 64 9.50 8.11 -3.39
N PHE A 65 8.67 7.11 -3.69
CA PHE A 65 7.77 6.50 -2.73
C PHE A 65 8.24 5.08 -2.45
N ALA A 66 8.15 4.66 -1.21
CA ALA A 66 8.17 3.26 -0.81
C ALA A 66 6.80 2.93 -0.23
N ALA A 67 6.20 1.81 -0.61
CA ALA A 67 4.83 1.51 -0.21
C ALA A 67 4.62 0.02 0.07
N CYS A 68 3.65 -0.25 0.94
CA CYS A 68 3.12 -1.58 1.17
C CYS A 68 1.60 -1.58 0.97
N ASN A 69 1.12 -2.42 0.06
CA ASN A 69 -0.30 -2.62 -0.21
C ASN A 69 -0.71 -4.04 0.20
N LEU A 70 -1.90 -4.15 0.80
CA LEU A 70 -2.57 -5.43 0.94
C LEU A 70 -3.77 -5.52 0.00
N ASP A 71 -4.05 -6.75 -0.43
CA ASP A 71 -5.29 -7.09 -1.11
C ASP A 71 -6.51 -6.66 -0.29
N ARG A 72 -7.66 -6.53 -0.97
CA ARG A 72 -8.92 -6.05 -0.39
C ARG A 72 -9.39 -6.82 0.84
N ASN A 73 -8.97 -8.06 1.00
CA ASN A 73 -9.35 -8.94 2.10
C ASN A 73 -8.22 -9.07 3.16
N GLY A 74 -7.03 -8.54 2.89
CA GLY A 74 -5.88 -8.58 3.80
C GLY A 74 -5.43 -10.01 4.10
N LEU A 75 -5.35 -10.86 3.08
CA LEU A 75 -5.10 -12.30 3.24
C LEU A 75 -3.62 -12.63 3.50
N ARG A 76 -2.73 -11.64 3.37
CA ARG A 76 -1.31 -11.75 3.76
C ARG A 76 -1.01 -10.81 4.93
N PRO A 77 -0.22 -11.26 5.93
CA PRO A 77 0.17 -10.38 7.01
C PRO A 77 1.19 -9.35 6.51
N ALA A 78 1.06 -8.11 6.98
CA ALA A 78 2.06 -7.07 6.86
C ALA A 78 2.10 -6.26 8.16
N ARG A 79 3.24 -6.29 8.84
CA ARG A 79 3.52 -5.63 10.12
C ARG A 79 4.61 -4.61 9.88
N TYR A 80 4.47 -3.45 10.53
CA TYR A 80 5.50 -2.43 10.49
C TYR A 80 5.95 -2.01 11.88
N VAL A 81 7.22 -1.60 11.97
CA VAL A 81 7.84 -1.02 13.17
C VAL A 81 8.59 0.23 12.76
N ILE A 82 8.35 1.32 13.48
CA ILE A 82 9.02 2.60 13.31
C ILE A 82 9.92 2.84 14.52
N THR A 83 11.19 3.15 14.28
CA THR A 83 12.17 3.45 15.35
C THR A 83 12.40 4.95 15.51
N LYS A 84 13.06 5.33 16.61
CA LYS A 84 13.46 6.71 16.92
C LYS A 84 14.35 7.33 15.86
N ASP A 85 15.17 6.52 15.19
CA ASP A 85 16.04 6.91 14.08
C ASP A 85 15.32 7.02 12.74
N LYS A 86 13.97 6.97 12.75
CA LYS A 86 13.10 7.05 11.58
C LYS A 86 13.33 5.92 10.57
N LEU A 87 13.82 4.77 11.04
CA LEU A 87 13.80 3.55 10.25
C LEU A 87 12.42 2.93 10.34
N ILE A 88 11.92 2.51 9.18
CA ILE A 88 10.65 1.81 9.05
C ILE A 88 10.97 0.43 8.50
N THR A 89 10.60 -0.60 9.26
CA THR A 89 10.63 -1.99 8.78
C THR A 89 9.20 -2.41 8.47
N CYS A 90 8.97 -3.04 7.32
CA CYS A 90 7.69 -3.59 6.93
C CYS A 90 7.90 -5.02 6.42
N ALA A 91 7.28 -6.00 7.07
CA ALA A 91 7.48 -7.41 6.76
C ALA A 91 6.24 -8.24 7.11
N SER A 92 6.24 -9.52 6.73
CA SER A 92 5.15 -10.44 7.08
C SER A 92 5.05 -10.73 8.59
N GLU A 93 6.14 -10.50 9.33
CA GLU A 93 6.29 -10.83 10.74
C GLU A 93 7.00 -9.70 11.50
N VAL A 94 6.92 -9.73 12.84
CA VAL A 94 7.65 -8.81 13.73
C VAL A 94 8.92 -9.47 14.25
N GLY A 95 9.93 -8.67 14.61
CA GLY A 95 11.20 -9.20 15.13
C GLY A 95 12.18 -9.67 14.06
N ILE A 96 11.97 -9.26 12.81
CA ILE A 96 12.87 -9.56 11.68
C ILE A 96 14.14 -8.68 11.65
N TRP A 97 14.15 -7.58 12.41
CA TRP A 97 15.26 -6.66 12.53
C TRP A 97 15.65 -6.50 13.99
N ASP A 98 16.95 -6.33 14.24
CA ASP A 98 17.55 -6.25 15.57
C ASP A 98 17.45 -4.82 16.14
N TYR A 99 16.22 -4.37 16.42
CA TYR A 99 15.96 -3.16 17.19
C TYR A 99 15.80 -3.50 18.68
N GLN A 100 16.29 -2.64 19.55
CA GLN A 100 16.03 -2.73 20.98
C GLN A 100 14.61 -2.23 21.30
N PRO A 101 13.93 -2.77 22.34
CA PRO A 101 12.56 -2.37 22.66
C PRO A 101 12.39 -0.87 22.93
N ASP A 102 13.41 -0.21 23.47
CA ASP A 102 13.43 1.21 23.76
C ASP A 102 13.69 2.09 22.52
N GLU A 103 14.09 1.52 21.38
CA GLU A 103 14.23 2.23 20.11
C GLU A 103 12.90 2.36 19.36
N VAL A 104 11.89 1.55 19.71
CA VAL A 104 10.62 1.50 18.99
C VAL A 104 9.71 2.65 19.39
N VAL A 105 9.28 3.42 18.39
CA VAL A 105 8.28 4.50 18.54
C VAL A 105 6.88 3.95 18.30
N GLU A 106 6.71 3.14 17.26
CA GLU A 106 5.40 2.66 16.83
C GLU A 106 5.49 1.23 16.29
N LYS A 107 4.44 0.44 16.54
CA LYS A 107 4.21 -0.86 15.91
C LYS A 107 2.80 -0.90 15.37
N GLY A 108 2.65 -1.32 14.12
CA GLY A 108 1.36 -1.41 13.48
C GLY A 108 1.26 -2.55 12.47
N ARG A 109 0.19 -2.51 11.69
CA ARG A 109 -0.06 -3.44 10.58
C ARG A 109 -0.68 -2.68 9.42
N VAL A 110 -0.43 -3.17 8.21
CA VAL A 110 -1.22 -2.79 7.04
C VAL A 110 -2.49 -3.65 7.05
N GLY A 111 -3.64 -3.01 6.96
CA GLY A 111 -4.96 -3.63 6.97
C GLY A 111 -5.47 -4.02 5.58
N PRO A 112 -6.62 -4.72 5.51
CA PRO A 112 -7.26 -5.08 4.25
C PRO A 112 -7.49 -3.88 3.33
N GLY A 113 -6.99 -3.94 2.10
CA GLY A 113 -7.10 -2.87 1.11
C GLY A 113 -6.32 -1.59 1.45
N GLU A 114 -5.55 -1.56 2.54
CA GLU A 114 -4.72 -0.41 2.88
C GLU A 114 -3.50 -0.32 1.95
N LEU A 115 -3.02 0.91 1.78
CA LEU A 115 -1.81 1.23 1.05
C LEU A 115 -1.02 2.19 1.94
N MET A 116 -0.05 1.67 2.67
CA MET A 116 0.87 2.48 3.46
C MET A 116 1.92 3.06 2.51
N VAL A 117 2.07 4.39 2.48
CA VAL A 117 3.01 5.06 1.58
C VAL A 117 3.99 5.91 2.38
N ILE A 118 5.27 5.78 2.06
CA ILE A 118 6.36 6.59 2.59
C ILE A 118 6.89 7.46 1.46
N ASP A 119 6.82 8.78 1.61
CA ASP A 119 7.51 9.72 0.73
C ASP A 119 8.94 9.90 1.24
N THR A 120 9.90 9.33 0.52
CA THR A 120 11.33 9.34 0.90
C THR A 120 11.94 10.72 0.78
N ARG A 121 11.33 11.62 0.00
CA ARG A 121 11.80 13.00 -0.17
C ARG A 121 11.34 13.90 0.96
N SER A 122 10.09 13.77 1.42
CA SER A 122 9.57 14.56 2.53
C SER A 122 9.77 13.90 3.90
N GLY A 123 10.09 12.61 3.94
CA GLY A 123 10.26 11.83 5.16
C GLY A 123 8.93 11.62 5.91
N ARG A 124 7.81 11.60 5.17
CA ARG A 124 6.47 11.48 5.73
C ARG A 124 5.83 10.15 5.34
N ILE A 125 5.06 9.61 6.27
CA ILE A 125 4.09 8.53 6.01
C ILE A 125 2.77 9.21 5.64
N LEU A 126 2.12 8.73 4.57
CA LEU A 126 0.87 9.26 4.01
C LEU A 126 -0.30 8.32 4.26
#